data_AF-A0A9D5U4H6-F1
#
_entry.id   AF-A0A9D5U4H6-F1
#
_cell.length_a   1.000
_cell.length_b   1.000
_cell.length_c   1.000
_cell.angle_alpha   90.00
_cell.angle_beta   90.00
_cell.angle_gamma   90.00
#
_symmetry.space_group_name_H-M   'P 1'
#
loop_
_entity.id
_entity.type
_entity.pdbx_description
1 polymer ?
#
loop_
_entity_poly.entity_id
_entity_poly.type
_entity_poly.pdbx_seq_one_letter_code
_entity_poly.pdbx_strand_id
1 'polypeptide(L)'
;MRKWIPLLVVVLCFSVIAPIQRRYADRLAGPYNDDRIYRVPEDPRITMAFSFGYDCIWVDLFWFRMVQYFGGNYSTLHRPIKKQGYLNLANTIITLDPDFYEAYDFIAFTILDGVKDQETGLEYYRKAMARFPDDWTLAYKLAFNLTYSSGSHTEADRREAIGVLEKIIERNPPGMPDYVRRLLALLKAEQRDYAGALVGSIQSYARKRRELNEADASLYQHQIRRIMVSYIQDNLERCLAQYRIDHASAEPARIADLIGTSTEMLVAEFVHDGTDIVGLARCEYALVPLAEVPEDPRGGRFVYVPVDRSIRSTVDLQKAWSDRINFLETGAVQGYKNINGRFPNTWDELLVNMSPEEVKDTRENMLSDGFGGRYELVPGTGKVVHVLDAPWWVEQMGPEAVRYEGER
;
A
#
# COMPACT_ATOMS: atom_id res chain seq x y z
N MET A 1 -44.52 44.73 -40.77
CA MET A 1 -43.30 45.03 -39.97
C MET A 1 -43.25 44.33 -38.62
N ARG A 2 -44.34 44.25 -37.83
CA ARG A 2 -44.34 43.69 -36.46
C ARG A 2 -43.92 42.21 -36.31
N LYS A 3 -44.01 41.38 -37.37
CA LYS A 3 -43.61 39.96 -37.33
C LYS A 3 -42.09 39.72 -37.35
N TRP A 4 -41.29 40.72 -37.74
CA TRP A 4 -39.83 40.57 -37.87
C TRP A 4 -39.05 41.04 -36.64
N ILE A 5 -39.72 41.72 -35.70
CA ILE A 5 -39.11 42.23 -34.46
C ILE A 5 -38.45 41.13 -33.62
N PRO A 6 -39.10 39.98 -33.32
CA PRO A 6 -38.44 38.94 -32.52
C PRO A 6 -37.23 38.31 -33.23
N LEU A 7 -37.29 38.16 -34.56
CA LEU A 7 -36.15 37.67 -35.35
C LEU A 7 -34.97 38.65 -35.27
N LEU A 8 -35.23 39.95 -35.40
CA LEU A 8 -34.20 40.98 -35.28
C LEU A 8 -33.58 41.02 -33.88
N VAL A 9 -34.37 40.81 -32.82
CA VAL A 9 -33.86 40.72 -31.45
C VAL A 9 -32.96 39.49 -31.27
N VAL A 10 -33.35 38.32 -31.78
CA VAL A 10 -32.52 37.12 -31.71
C VAL A 10 -31.21 37.32 -32.48
N VAL A 11 -31.27 37.87 -33.70
CA VAL A 11 -30.07 38.16 -34.49
C VAL A 11 -29.17 39.18 -33.80
N LEU A 12 -29.74 40.20 -33.15
CA LEU A 12 -28.99 41.18 -32.36
C LEU A 12 -28.36 40.54 -31.11
N CYS A 13 -29.07 39.67 -30.41
CA CYS A 13 -28.53 38.94 -29.27
C CYS A 13 -27.37 38.03 -29.71
N PHE A 14 -27.53 37.27 -30.79
CA PHE A 14 -26.46 36.40 -31.32
C PHE A 14 -25.28 37.20 -31.86
N SER A 15 -25.50 38.36 -32.49
CA SER A 15 -24.41 39.20 -32.99
C SER A 15 -23.58 39.85 -31.88
N VAL A 16 -24.15 40.00 -30.68
CA VAL A 16 -23.42 40.42 -29.47
C VAL A 16 -22.77 39.23 -28.76
N ILE A 17 -23.49 38.11 -28.61
CA ILE A 17 -23.02 36.93 -27.88
C ILE A 17 -21.86 36.22 -28.61
N ALA A 18 -21.97 36.01 -29.93
CA ALA A 18 -20.97 35.29 -30.71
C ALA A 18 -19.55 35.90 -30.64
N PRO A 19 -19.34 37.23 -30.80
CA PRO A 19 -18.01 37.81 -30.66
C PRO A 19 -17.51 37.80 -29.21
N ILE A 20 -18.40 37.85 -28.21
CA ILE A 20 -18.02 37.69 -26.80
C ILE A 20 -17.53 36.26 -26.57
N GLN A 21 -18.28 35.25 -27.02
CA GLN A 21 -17.89 33.84 -26.92
C GLN A 21 -16.59 33.55 -27.66
N ARG A 22 -16.40 34.12 -28.86
CA ARG A 22 -15.17 33.96 -29.64
C ARG A 22 -13.97 34.60 -28.95
N ARG A 23 -14.12 35.83 -28.43
CA ARG A 23 -13.07 36.47 -27.61
C ARG A 23 -12.76 35.70 -26.33
N TYR A 24 -13.77 35.07 -25.72
CA TYR A 24 -13.55 34.17 -24.58
C TYR A 24 -12.81 32.91 -25.01
N ALA A 25 -13.21 32.25 -26.10
CA ALA A 25 -12.54 31.07 -26.64
C ALA A 25 -11.08 31.37 -27.04
N ASP A 26 -10.83 32.50 -27.69
CA ASP A 26 -9.49 32.94 -28.07
C ASP A 26 -8.62 33.28 -26.84
N ARG A 27 -9.23 33.80 -25.75
CA ARG A 27 -8.54 34.01 -24.46
C ARG A 27 -8.30 32.69 -23.71
N LEU A 28 -9.17 31.70 -23.90
CA LEU A 28 -9.04 30.36 -23.35
C LEU A 28 -8.02 29.50 -24.13
N ALA A 29 -7.65 29.91 -25.34
CA ALA A 29 -6.65 29.23 -26.17
C ALA A 29 -5.18 29.43 -25.68
N GLY A 30 -4.95 30.31 -24.70
CA GLY A 30 -3.67 30.40 -23.98
C GLY A 30 -3.60 29.41 -22.80
N PRO A 31 -2.41 29.14 -22.21
CA PRO A 31 -2.30 28.29 -21.03
C PRO A 31 -3.15 28.87 -19.89
N TYR A 32 -4.22 28.15 -19.54
CA TYR A 32 -5.24 28.57 -18.58
C TYR A 32 -4.70 28.51 -17.14
N ASN A 33 -3.86 29.48 -16.76
CA ASN A 33 -3.53 29.76 -15.36
C ASN A 33 -4.61 30.68 -14.78
N ASP A 34 -5.80 30.13 -14.54
CA ASP A 34 -6.85 30.91 -13.88
C ASP A 34 -6.66 30.89 -12.36
N ASP A 35 -5.70 31.70 -11.94
CA ASP A 35 -5.40 32.01 -10.56
C ASP A 35 -6.53 32.83 -9.87
N ARG A 36 -7.65 33.17 -10.54
CA ARG A 36 -8.70 34.02 -9.95
C ARG A 36 -9.56 33.35 -8.87
N ILE A 37 -9.30 32.09 -8.54
CA ILE A 37 -9.96 31.39 -7.42
C ILE A 37 -9.64 31.98 -6.04
N TYR A 38 -8.63 32.85 -5.94
CA TYR A 38 -8.27 33.56 -4.70
C TYR A 38 -9.34 34.54 -4.15
N ARG A 39 -10.60 34.44 -4.57
CA ARG A 39 -11.67 35.37 -4.20
C ARG A 39 -12.81 34.77 -3.39
N VAL A 40 -12.76 33.48 -3.07
CA VAL A 40 -13.69 32.92 -2.09
C VAL A 40 -13.22 33.36 -0.70
N PRO A 41 -14.11 33.97 0.13
CA PRO A 41 -13.78 34.32 1.50
C PRO A 41 -13.17 33.13 2.25
N GLU A 42 -12.21 33.42 3.13
CA GLU A 42 -11.61 32.39 3.98
C GLU A 42 -12.64 31.78 4.94
N ASP A 43 -13.59 32.59 5.41
CA ASP A 43 -14.72 32.15 6.23
C ASP A 43 -15.91 31.72 5.36
N PRO A 44 -16.26 30.42 5.31
CA PRO A 44 -17.41 29.91 4.56
C PRO A 44 -18.74 30.58 4.90
N ARG A 45 -18.88 31.06 6.14
CA ARG A 45 -20.12 31.68 6.65
C ARG A 45 -20.45 32.98 5.92
N ILE A 46 -19.43 33.67 5.40
CA ILE A 46 -19.62 34.87 4.57
C ILE A 46 -20.31 34.46 3.27
N THR A 47 -19.81 33.42 2.60
CA THR A 47 -20.41 32.92 1.36
C THR A 47 -21.84 32.41 1.60
N MET A 48 -22.07 31.72 2.72
CA MET A 48 -23.41 31.28 3.14
C MET A 48 -24.37 32.46 3.37
N ALA A 49 -23.91 33.56 3.98
CA ALA A 49 -24.75 34.75 4.14
C ALA A 49 -25.12 35.39 2.78
N PHE A 50 -24.22 35.32 1.79
CA PHE A 50 -24.46 35.84 0.44
C PHE A 50 -25.16 34.84 -0.50
N SER A 51 -25.40 33.60 -0.07
CA SER A 51 -26.10 32.61 -0.88
C SER A 51 -27.60 32.91 -0.98
N PHE A 52 -28.14 33.69 -0.03
CA PHE A 52 -29.57 33.99 0.13
C PHE A 52 -30.46 32.74 0.15
N GLY A 53 -29.94 31.63 0.69
CA GLY A 53 -30.65 30.35 0.79
C GLY A 53 -30.60 29.49 -0.48
N TYR A 54 -29.83 29.90 -1.50
CA TYR A 54 -29.59 29.11 -2.72
C TYR A 54 -28.31 28.28 -2.61
N ASP A 55 -28.08 27.64 -1.46
CA ASP A 55 -26.81 26.98 -1.12
C ASP A 55 -26.41 25.92 -2.15
N CYS A 56 -27.35 25.06 -2.60
CA CYS A 56 -27.08 24.03 -3.60
C CYS A 56 -26.57 24.59 -4.93
N ILE A 57 -27.15 25.69 -5.41
CA ILE A 57 -26.72 26.31 -6.68
C ILE A 57 -25.29 26.86 -6.55
N TRP A 58 -24.97 27.47 -5.41
CA TRP A 58 -23.62 27.95 -5.14
C TRP A 58 -22.63 26.82 -5.02
N VAL A 59 -23.02 25.73 -4.36
CA VAL A 59 -22.22 24.51 -4.24
C VAL A 59 -21.93 23.92 -5.61
N ASP A 60 -22.92 23.77 -6.50
CA ASP A 60 -22.70 23.28 -7.87
C ASP A 60 -21.69 24.14 -8.63
N LEU A 61 -21.84 25.47 -8.55
CA LEU A 61 -20.92 26.42 -9.19
C LEU A 61 -19.49 26.30 -8.62
N PHE A 62 -19.37 26.23 -7.30
CA PHE A 62 -18.08 26.08 -6.63
C PHE A 62 -17.44 24.72 -6.90
N TRP A 63 -18.23 23.67 -7.02
CA TRP A 63 -17.77 22.33 -7.34
C TRP A 63 -17.17 22.24 -8.74
N PHE A 64 -17.89 22.71 -9.77
CA PHE A 64 -17.32 22.76 -11.12
C PHE A 64 -16.03 23.58 -11.15
N ARG A 65 -16.03 24.69 -10.42
CA ARG A 65 -14.88 25.57 -10.33
C ARG A 65 -13.69 24.90 -9.62
N MET A 66 -13.94 24.12 -8.58
CA MET A 66 -12.95 23.32 -7.86
C MET A 66 -12.31 22.27 -8.78
N VAL A 67 -13.12 21.49 -9.50
CA VAL A 67 -12.66 20.45 -10.43
C VAL A 67 -11.77 21.05 -11.52
N GLN A 68 -12.22 22.15 -12.14
CA GLN A 68 -11.44 22.86 -13.16
C GLN A 68 -10.11 23.38 -12.61
N TYR A 69 -10.13 23.93 -11.40
CA TYR A 69 -8.94 24.47 -10.78
C TYR A 69 -7.91 23.41 -10.43
N PHE A 70 -8.36 22.29 -9.86
CA PHE A 70 -7.51 21.14 -9.63
C PHE A 70 -6.88 20.67 -10.96
N GLY A 71 -7.68 20.44 -12.00
CA GLY A 71 -7.20 19.99 -13.30
C GLY A 71 -6.21 20.96 -13.97
N GLY A 72 -6.47 22.27 -13.88
CA GLY A 72 -5.58 23.29 -14.46
C GLY A 72 -4.31 23.55 -13.65
N ASN A 73 -4.26 23.16 -12.37
CA ASN A 73 -3.16 23.51 -11.47
C ASN A 73 -2.49 22.31 -10.81
N TYR A 74 -2.83 21.08 -11.18
CA TYR A 74 -2.37 19.85 -10.51
C TYR A 74 -0.88 19.86 -10.11
N SER A 75 0.03 20.14 -11.06
CA SER A 75 1.48 20.15 -10.82
C SER A 75 2.00 21.32 -9.98
N THR A 76 1.15 22.31 -9.68
CA THR A 76 1.51 23.53 -8.93
C THR A 76 0.61 23.78 -7.73
N LEU A 77 -0.34 22.89 -7.44
CA LEU A 77 -1.37 23.10 -6.43
C LEU A 77 -0.79 23.17 -5.01
N HIS A 78 0.33 22.51 -4.77
CA HIS A 78 1.13 22.58 -3.54
C HIS A 78 1.68 24.00 -3.22
N ARG A 79 1.66 24.95 -4.17
CA ARG A 79 2.13 26.31 -3.92
C ARG A 79 1.22 27.03 -2.91
N PRO A 80 1.76 27.80 -1.94
CA PRO A 80 1.00 28.32 -0.81
C PRO A 80 -0.31 29.05 -1.16
N ILE A 81 -0.27 29.96 -2.14
CA ILE A 81 -1.43 30.75 -2.54
C ILE A 81 -2.51 29.86 -3.20
N LYS A 82 -2.07 28.89 -4.01
CA LYS A 82 -2.98 27.94 -4.70
C LYS A 82 -3.63 26.96 -3.74
N LYS A 83 -2.82 26.42 -2.84
CA LYS A 83 -3.28 25.61 -1.71
C LYS A 83 -4.33 26.35 -0.89
N GLN A 84 -4.05 27.58 -0.47
CA GLN A 84 -5.00 28.35 0.35
C GLN A 84 -6.33 28.59 -0.38
N GLY A 85 -6.27 29.01 -1.64
CA GLY A 85 -7.48 29.21 -2.45
C GLY A 85 -8.30 27.91 -2.61
N TYR A 86 -7.62 26.78 -2.80
CA TYR A 86 -8.25 25.46 -2.86
C TYR A 86 -8.95 25.10 -1.55
N LEU A 87 -8.28 25.30 -0.40
CA LEU A 87 -8.83 25.00 0.92
C LEU A 87 -10.02 25.89 1.29
N ASN A 88 -9.99 27.17 0.91
CA ASN A 88 -11.13 28.07 1.11
C ASN A 88 -12.36 27.57 0.34
N LEU A 89 -12.17 27.15 -0.91
CA LEU A 89 -13.22 26.60 -1.75
C LEU A 89 -13.75 25.27 -1.20
N ALA A 90 -12.84 24.37 -0.76
CA ALA A 90 -13.16 23.10 -0.14
C ALA A 90 -14.07 23.27 1.08
N ASN A 91 -13.62 24.09 2.05
CA ASN A 91 -14.39 24.38 3.26
C ASN A 91 -15.73 25.06 2.95
N THR A 92 -15.77 25.92 1.92
CA THR A 92 -17.02 26.58 1.50
C THR A 92 -18.04 25.57 0.99
N ILE A 93 -17.63 24.65 0.11
CA ILE A 93 -18.52 23.61 -0.45
C ILE A 93 -19.12 22.76 0.67
N ILE A 94 -18.29 22.17 1.54
CA ILE A 94 -18.78 21.27 2.60
C ILE A 94 -19.53 22.00 3.73
N THR A 95 -19.40 23.33 3.83
CA THR A 95 -20.20 24.13 4.78
C THR A 95 -21.57 24.43 4.22
N LEU A 96 -21.66 24.77 2.93
CA LEU A 96 -22.92 25.09 2.26
C LEU A 96 -23.78 23.84 2.05
N ASP A 97 -23.16 22.71 1.70
CA ASP A 97 -23.83 21.41 1.58
C ASP A 97 -23.02 20.31 2.29
N PRO A 98 -23.28 20.08 3.60
CA PRO A 98 -22.61 19.04 4.36
C PRO A 98 -23.02 17.62 3.94
N ASP A 99 -24.06 17.45 3.11
CA ASP A 99 -24.48 16.15 2.59
C ASP A 99 -23.89 15.81 1.23
N PHE A 100 -23.05 16.70 0.68
CA PHE A 100 -22.39 16.48 -0.60
C PHE A 100 -21.22 15.46 -0.47
N TYR A 101 -21.57 14.18 -0.50
CA TYR A 101 -20.66 13.06 -0.33
C TYR A 101 -19.43 13.11 -1.27
N GLU A 102 -19.65 13.33 -2.57
CA GLU A 102 -18.59 13.34 -3.58
C GLU A 102 -17.57 14.45 -3.33
N ALA A 103 -18.00 15.58 -2.75
CA ALA A 103 -17.08 16.67 -2.42
C ALA A 103 -16.07 16.25 -1.36
N TYR A 104 -16.49 15.55 -0.30
CA TYR A 104 -15.57 15.09 0.75
C TYR A 104 -14.48 14.17 0.21
N ASP A 105 -14.87 13.15 -0.54
CA ASP A 105 -13.95 12.15 -1.11
C ASP A 105 -12.96 12.81 -2.09
N PHE A 106 -13.47 13.65 -2.98
CA PHE A 106 -12.64 14.35 -3.95
C PHE A 106 -11.70 15.37 -3.29
N ILE A 107 -12.17 16.15 -2.34
CA ILE A 107 -11.35 17.12 -1.60
C ILE A 107 -10.22 16.40 -0.86
N ALA A 108 -10.53 15.30 -0.15
CA ALA A 108 -9.51 14.54 0.56
C ALA A 108 -8.46 13.99 -0.42
N PHE A 109 -8.90 13.34 -1.51
CA PHE A 109 -8.01 12.80 -2.55
C PHE A 109 -7.10 13.87 -3.17
N THR A 110 -7.66 14.99 -3.60
CA THR A 110 -6.91 16.06 -4.27
C THR A 110 -5.96 16.82 -3.35
N ILE A 111 -6.24 16.87 -2.04
CA ILE A 111 -5.30 17.42 -1.05
C ILE A 111 -4.11 16.46 -0.85
N LEU A 112 -4.39 15.15 -0.74
CA LEU A 112 -3.32 14.15 -0.64
C LEU A 112 -2.44 14.14 -1.89
N ASP A 113 -3.04 14.19 -3.08
CA ASP A 113 -2.30 13.99 -4.33
C ASP A 113 -1.86 15.28 -5.04
N GLY A 114 -2.69 16.33 -5.08
CA GLY A 114 -2.33 17.59 -5.73
C GLY A 114 -1.62 18.57 -4.80
N VAL A 115 -2.18 18.78 -3.60
CA VAL A 115 -1.61 19.71 -2.61
C VAL A 115 -0.38 19.11 -1.91
N LYS A 116 -0.30 17.77 -1.82
CA LYS A 116 0.72 17.02 -1.09
C LYS A 116 0.74 17.38 0.40
N ASP A 117 -0.44 17.52 1.00
CA ASP A 117 -0.62 17.77 2.44
C ASP A 117 -1.36 16.59 3.06
N GLN A 118 -0.59 15.67 3.66
CA GLN A 118 -1.13 14.42 4.17
C GLN A 118 -2.09 14.63 5.33
N GLU A 119 -1.69 15.43 6.33
CA GLU A 119 -2.48 15.67 7.54
C GLU A 119 -3.82 16.32 7.19
N THR A 120 -3.81 17.34 6.34
CA THR A 120 -5.05 18.02 5.93
C THR A 120 -5.95 17.09 5.13
N GLY A 121 -5.39 16.27 4.22
CA GLY A 121 -6.19 15.32 3.44
C GLY A 121 -6.86 14.26 4.31
N LEU A 122 -6.13 13.72 5.30
CA LEU A 122 -6.67 12.78 6.28
C LEU A 122 -7.77 13.43 7.14
N GLU A 123 -7.62 14.70 7.51
CA GLU A 123 -8.64 15.43 8.25
C GLU A 123 -9.96 15.56 7.46
N TYR A 124 -9.91 15.73 6.14
CA TYR A 124 -11.13 15.70 5.33
C TYR A 124 -11.78 14.32 5.28
N TYR A 125 -11.01 13.24 5.23
CA TYR A 125 -11.58 11.89 5.39
C TYR A 125 -12.18 11.69 6.78
N ARG A 126 -11.58 12.22 7.86
CA ARG A 126 -12.18 12.18 9.21
C ARG A 126 -13.49 12.95 9.28
N LYS A 127 -13.57 14.14 8.69
CA LYS A 127 -14.82 14.90 8.56
C LYS A 127 -15.87 14.12 7.78
N ALA A 128 -15.48 13.47 6.68
CA ALA A 128 -16.35 12.62 5.89
C ALA A 128 -16.89 11.44 6.73
N MET A 129 -16.02 10.76 7.48
CA MET A 129 -16.40 9.67 8.40
C MET A 129 -17.29 10.12 9.55
N ALA A 130 -17.15 11.36 10.02
CA ALA A 130 -18.05 11.93 11.02
C ALA A 130 -19.46 12.16 10.45
N ARG A 131 -19.57 12.53 9.16
CA ARG A 131 -20.85 12.75 8.48
C ARG A 131 -21.49 11.45 7.99
N PHE A 132 -20.70 10.55 7.43
CA PHE A 132 -21.11 9.30 6.80
C PHE A 132 -20.48 8.09 7.53
N PRO A 133 -20.86 7.85 8.79
CA PRO A 133 -20.13 6.93 9.65
C PRO A 133 -20.29 5.45 9.26
N ASP A 134 -21.25 5.12 8.40
CA ASP A 134 -21.52 3.77 7.90
C ASP A 134 -20.98 3.53 6.49
N ASP A 135 -20.27 4.51 5.90
CA ASP A 135 -19.66 4.35 4.58
C ASP A 135 -18.33 3.60 4.68
N TRP A 136 -18.34 2.36 4.20
CA TRP A 136 -17.13 1.53 4.21
C TRP A 136 -16.06 1.99 3.21
N THR A 137 -16.44 2.71 2.16
CA THR A 137 -15.50 3.22 1.15
C THR A 137 -14.65 4.33 1.77
N LEU A 138 -15.27 5.26 2.49
CA LEU A 138 -14.56 6.31 3.22
C LEU A 138 -13.67 5.73 4.33
N ALA A 139 -14.19 4.74 5.08
CA ALA A 139 -13.41 4.07 6.13
C ALA A 139 -12.17 3.37 5.55
N TYR A 140 -12.35 2.65 4.44
CA TYR A 140 -11.25 2.00 3.73
C TYR A 140 -10.23 3.00 3.21
N LYS A 141 -10.67 4.10 2.56
CA LYS A 141 -9.77 5.13 2.02
C LYS A 141 -8.99 5.84 3.13
N LEU A 142 -9.63 6.16 4.26
CA LEU A 142 -8.96 6.73 5.42
C LEU A 142 -7.88 5.77 5.94
N ALA A 143 -8.25 4.51 6.23
CA ALA A 143 -7.31 3.51 6.73
C ALA A 143 -6.16 3.26 5.75
N PHE A 144 -6.44 3.14 4.46
CA PHE A 144 -5.43 2.97 3.42
C PHE A 144 -4.45 4.14 3.38
N ASN A 145 -4.94 5.38 3.44
CA ASN A 145 -4.07 6.57 3.39
C ASN A 145 -3.29 6.79 4.69
N LEU A 146 -3.85 6.42 5.84
CA LEU A 146 -3.13 6.37 7.12
C LEU A 146 -1.95 5.40 7.10
N THR A 147 -2.00 4.37 6.24
CA THR A 147 -0.99 3.29 6.24
C THR A 147 -0.01 3.33 5.07
N TYR A 148 -0.45 3.74 3.88
CA TYR A 148 0.32 3.57 2.63
C TYR A 148 0.54 4.84 1.81
N SER A 149 -0.06 5.97 2.17
CA SER A 149 0.11 7.23 1.41
C SER A 149 1.43 7.92 1.72
N SER A 150 2.12 8.45 0.71
CA SER A 150 3.50 8.94 0.80
C SER A 150 3.73 9.97 1.93
N GLY A 151 4.16 9.49 3.10
CA GLY A 151 4.70 10.27 4.21
C GLY A 151 5.05 9.37 5.39
N SER A 152 5.57 9.97 6.46
CA SER A 152 6.03 9.25 7.65
C SER A 152 4.85 8.72 8.47
N HIS A 153 4.42 7.49 8.19
CA HIS A 153 3.36 6.82 8.95
C HIS A 153 3.81 6.54 10.38
N THR A 154 3.06 7.08 11.33
CA THR A 154 3.31 6.84 12.75
C THR A 154 2.60 5.58 13.22
N GLU A 155 3.02 5.09 14.37
CA GLU A 155 2.33 4.03 15.08
C GLU A 155 0.90 4.44 15.48
N ALA A 156 0.67 5.74 15.72
CA ALA A 156 -0.66 6.27 16.00
C ALA A 156 -1.57 6.17 14.77
N ASP A 157 -1.07 6.47 13.57
CA ASP A 157 -1.84 6.39 12.32
C ASP A 157 -2.29 4.96 12.03
N ARG A 158 -1.40 3.97 12.24
CA ARG A 158 -1.75 2.56 12.09
C ARG A 158 -2.82 2.12 13.10
N ARG A 159 -2.72 2.58 14.35
CA ARG A 159 -3.73 2.29 15.38
C ARG A 159 -5.08 2.91 15.02
N GLU A 160 -5.07 4.13 14.50
CA GLU A 160 -6.29 4.79 14.00
C GLU A 160 -6.90 3.99 12.84
N ALA A 161 -6.10 3.58 11.86
CA ALA A 161 -6.54 2.79 10.71
C ALA A 161 -7.21 1.48 11.14
N ILE A 162 -6.59 0.73 12.07
CA ILE A 162 -7.16 -0.48 12.66
C ILE A 162 -8.50 -0.16 13.33
N GLY A 163 -8.57 0.85 14.19
CA GLY A 163 -9.78 1.22 14.91
C GLY A 163 -10.93 1.66 13.99
N VAL A 164 -10.63 2.35 12.88
CA VAL A 164 -11.62 2.71 11.85
C VAL A 164 -12.17 1.46 11.17
N LEU A 165 -11.28 0.55 10.75
CA LEU A 165 -11.67 -0.69 10.09
C LEU A 165 -12.45 -1.64 11.00
N GLU A 166 -12.07 -1.77 12.27
CA GLU A 166 -12.81 -2.59 13.25
C GLU A 166 -14.25 -2.09 13.41
N LYS A 167 -14.42 -0.77 13.62
CA LYS A 167 -15.74 -0.15 13.78
C LYS A 167 -16.64 -0.39 12.57
N ILE A 168 -16.12 -0.19 11.35
CA ILE A 168 -16.94 -0.36 10.15
C ILE A 168 -17.26 -1.84 9.87
N ILE A 169 -16.33 -2.74 10.18
CA ILE A 169 -16.52 -4.18 10.05
C ILE A 169 -17.56 -4.72 11.03
N GLU A 170 -17.57 -4.19 12.26
CA GLU A 170 -18.57 -4.52 13.29
C GLU A 170 -19.98 -4.12 12.84
N ARG A 171 -20.12 -2.93 12.27
CA ARG A 171 -21.41 -2.46 11.73
C ARG A 171 -21.87 -3.25 10.51
N ASN A 172 -20.94 -3.82 9.75
CA ASN A 172 -21.19 -4.67 8.59
C ASN A 172 -22.17 -4.04 7.58
N PRO A 173 -21.86 -2.85 7.03
CA PRO A 173 -22.75 -2.18 6.09
C PRO A 173 -22.96 -3.00 4.81
N PRO A 174 -24.12 -2.84 4.14
CA PRO A 174 -24.44 -3.59 2.93
C PRO A 174 -23.43 -3.29 1.82
N GLY A 175 -23.05 -4.34 1.09
CA GLY A 175 -22.12 -4.22 -0.04
C GLY A 175 -20.64 -4.06 0.34
N MET A 176 -20.28 -4.10 1.64
CA MET A 176 -18.87 -4.05 2.04
C MET A 176 -18.08 -5.24 1.49
N PRO A 177 -17.04 -5.01 0.68
CA PRO A 177 -16.24 -6.07 0.09
C PRO A 177 -15.23 -6.64 1.08
N ASP A 178 -14.80 -7.88 0.88
CA ASP A 178 -13.93 -8.56 1.87
C ASP A 178 -12.53 -7.99 1.96
N TYR A 179 -12.06 -7.30 0.93
CA TYR A 179 -10.73 -6.71 0.98
C TYR A 179 -10.58 -5.73 2.16
N VAL A 180 -11.69 -5.16 2.67
CA VAL A 180 -11.70 -4.35 3.89
C VAL A 180 -11.30 -5.20 5.11
N ARG A 181 -11.85 -6.41 5.24
CA ARG A 181 -11.48 -7.38 6.30
C ARG A 181 -10.04 -7.89 6.12
N ARG A 182 -9.62 -8.12 4.87
CA ARG A 182 -8.25 -8.53 4.55
C ARG A 182 -7.24 -7.44 4.90
N LEU A 183 -7.57 -6.17 4.65
CA LEU A 183 -6.75 -5.04 5.05
C LEU A 183 -6.62 -5.00 6.58
N LEU A 184 -7.72 -5.12 7.33
CA LEU A 184 -7.66 -5.17 8.80
C LEU A 184 -6.72 -6.29 9.29
N ALA A 185 -6.85 -7.50 8.74
CA ALA A 185 -5.99 -8.62 9.12
C ALA A 185 -4.51 -8.35 8.79
N LEU A 186 -4.23 -7.69 7.66
CA LEU A 186 -2.88 -7.27 7.32
C LEU A 186 -2.32 -6.27 8.33
N LEU A 187 -3.05 -5.21 8.65
CA LEU A 187 -2.62 -4.20 9.61
C LEU A 187 -2.39 -4.79 11.01
N LYS A 188 -3.24 -5.72 11.44
CA LYS A 188 -3.07 -6.44 12.71
C LYS A 188 -1.79 -7.29 12.71
N ALA A 189 -1.53 -8.02 11.64
CA ALA A 189 -0.32 -8.83 11.51
C ALA A 189 0.96 -7.96 11.51
N GLU A 190 0.92 -6.80 10.84
CA GLU A 190 2.03 -5.82 10.88
C GLU A 190 2.28 -5.29 12.30
N GLN A 191 1.22 -5.18 13.12
CA GLN A 191 1.30 -4.81 14.54
C GLN A 191 1.60 -5.98 15.48
N ARG A 192 1.96 -7.15 14.94
CA ARG A 192 2.19 -8.40 15.69
C ARG A 192 0.96 -8.90 16.46
N ASP A 193 -0.24 -8.39 16.17
CA ASP A 193 -1.53 -8.99 16.57
C ASP A 193 -1.87 -10.13 15.61
N TYR A 194 -1.05 -11.18 15.66
CA TYR A 194 -1.22 -12.36 14.80
C TYR A 194 -2.51 -13.13 15.12
N ALA A 195 -2.93 -13.15 16.39
CA ALA A 195 -4.17 -13.79 16.80
C ALA A 195 -5.38 -13.15 16.12
N GLY A 196 -5.52 -11.82 16.26
CA GLY A 196 -6.61 -11.06 15.66
C GLY A 196 -6.59 -11.15 14.14
N ALA A 197 -5.40 -11.10 13.53
CA ALA A 197 -5.22 -11.26 12.09
C ALA A 197 -5.69 -12.65 11.59
N LEU A 198 -5.22 -13.74 12.21
CA LEU A 198 -5.55 -15.11 11.81
C LEU A 198 -7.04 -15.41 11.99
N VAL A 199 -7.60 -15.09 13.16
CA VAL A 199 -9.03 -15.29 13.45
C VAL A 199 -9.88 -14.53 12.43
N GLY A 200 -9.56 -13.26 12.18
CA GLY A 200 -10.29 -12.43 11.21
C GLY A 200 -10.21 -12.97 9.78
N SER A 201 -9.03 -13.40 9.34
CA SER A 201 -8.83 -13.99 8.00
C SER A 201 -9.57 -15.32 7.84
N ILE A 202 -9.51 -16.21 8.83
CA ILE A 202 -10.17 -17.52 8.79
C ILE A 202 -11.69 -17.39 8.83
N GLN A 203 -12.23 -16.50 9.68
CA GLN A 203 -13.66 -16.22 9.70
C GLN A 203 -14.16 -15.66 8.36
N SER A 204 -13.36 -14.79 7.72
CA SER A 204 -13.68 -14.24 6.40
C SER A 204 -13.69 -15.32 5.32
N TYR A 205 -12.68 -16.20 5.32
CA TYR A 205 -12.63 -17.36 4.42
C TYR A 205 -13.81 -18.32 4.65
N ALA A 206 -14.04 -18.74 5.90
CA ALA A 206 -15.09 -19.68 6.26
C ALA A 206 -16.49 -19.18 5.87
N ARG A 207 -16.77 -17.87 6.04
CA ARG A 207 -18.05 -17.26 5.66
C ARG A 207 -18.34 -17.40 4.18
N LYS A 208 -17.33 -17.23 3.32
CA LYS A 208 -17.51 -17.16 1.87
C LYS A 208 -17.12 -18.42 1.13
N ARG A 209 -16.53 -19.40 1.81
CA ARG A 209 -15.97 -20.60 1.19
C ARG A 209 -16.84 -21.23 0.10
N ARG A 210 -18.16 -21.30 0.29
CA ARG A 210 -19.09 -21.91 -0.68
C ARG A 210 -19.35 -21.07 -1.94
N GLU A 211 -19.01 -19.78 -1.88
CA GLU A 211 -19.22 -18.78 -2.92
C GLU A 211 -17.92 -18.40 -3.65
N LEU A 212 -16.75 -18.76 -3.08
CA LEU A 212 -15.45 -18.43 -3.67
C LEU A 212 -15.16 -19.30 -4.89
N ASN A 213 -14.64 -18.66 -5.94
CA ASN A 213 -13.93 -19.39 -6.98
C ASN A 213 -12.54 -19.83 -6.47
N GLU A 214 -11.87 -20.67 -7.25
CA GLU A 214 -10.55 -21.22 -6.90
C GLU A 214 -9.47 -20.13 -6.71
N ALA A 215 -9.51 -19.06 -7.50
CA ALA A 215 -8.56 -17.96 -7.40
C ALA A 215 -8.73 -17.17 -6.11
N ASP A 216 -9.96 -16.85 -5.73
CA ASP A 216 -10.26 -16.14 -4.49
C ASP A 216 -9.96 -17.00 -3.27
N ALA A 217 -10.32 -18.29 -3.30
CA ALA A 217 -9.97 -19.24 -2.24
C ALA A 217 -8.44 -19.33 -2.06
N SER A 218 -7.69 -19.38 -3.15
CA SER A 218 -6.22 -19.37 -3.14
C SER A 218 -5.67 -18.09 -2.53
N LEU A 219 -6.27 -16.93 -2.81
CA LEU A 219 -5.86 -15.65 -2.21
C LEU A 219 -6.03 -15.64 -0.69
N TYR A 220 -7.15 -16.16 -0.18
CA TYR A 220 -7.38 -16.30 1.26
C TYR A 220 -6.37 -17.23 1.92
N GLN A 221 -6.17 -18.41 1.34
CA GLN A 221 -5.21 -19.37 1.85
C GLN A 221 -3.79 -18.80 1.85
N HIS A 222 -3.40 -18.09 0.78
CA HIS A 222 -2.12 -17.41 0.70
C HIS A 222 -1.97 -16.37 1.80
N GLN A 223 -2.98 -15.54 2.04
CA GLN A 223 -2.95 -14.56 3.12
C GLN A 223 -2.83 -15.20 4.51
N ILE A 224 -3.62 -16.24 4.79
CA ILE A 224 -3.57 -16.95 6.07
C ILE A 224 -2.18 -17.55 6.30
N ARG A 225 -1.64 -18.26 5.29
CA ARG A 225 -0.28 -18.82 5.34
C ARG A 225 0.76 -17.74 5.58
N ARG A 226 0.65 -16.59 4.91
CA ARG A 226 1.58 -15.47 5.11
C ARG A 226 1.56 -14.96 6.55
N ILE A 227 0.37 -14.78 7.15
CA ILE A 227 0.25 -14.35 8.55
C ILE A 227 0.83 -15.42 9.48
N MET A 228 0.56 -16.70 9.23
CA MET A 228 1.12 -17.80 10.03
C MET A 228 2.65 -17.84 9.97
N VAL A 229 3.25 -17.62 8.80
CA VAL A 229 4.71 -17.56 8.66
C VAL A 229 5.29 -16.44 9.50
N SER A 230 4.74 -15.23 9.40
CA SER A 230 5.21 -14.08 10.18
C SER A 230 5.08 -14.34 11.68
N TYR A 231 3.99 -14.97 12.09
CA TYR A 231 3.76 -15.38 13.47
C TYR A 231 4.81 -16.41 13.97
N ILE A 232 5.05 -17.49 13.21
CA ILE A 232 6.04 -18.50 13.56
C ILE A 232 7.44 -17.89 13.60
N GLN A 233 7.78 -17.04 12.64
CA GLN A 233 9.09 -16.38 12.59
C GLN A 233 9.31 -15.47 13.80
N ASP A 234 8.35 -14.61 14.18
CA ASP A 234 8.48 -13.74 15.36
C ASP A 234 8.64 -14.57 16.64
N ASN A 235 7.95 -15.70 16.77
CA ASN A 235 8.13 -16.60 17.91
C ASN A 235 9.51 -17.26 17.94
N LEU A 236 10.02 -17.72 16.78
CA LEU A 236 11.36 -18.29 16.69
C LEU A 236 12.43 -17.23 16.97
N GLU A 237 12.22 -15.98 16.57
CA GLU A 237 13.09 -14.85 16.91
C GLU A 237 13.06 -14.54 18.42
N ARG A 238 11.89 -14.66 19.08
CA ARG A 238 11.80 -14.57 20.54
C ARG A 238 12.52 -15.74 21.23
N CYS A 239 12.39 -16.97 20.73
CA CYS A 239 13.16 -18.10 21.21
C CYS A 239 14.67 -17.87 21.03
N LEU A 240 15.09 -17.33 19.90
CA LEU A 240 16.50 -16.97 19.66
C LEU A 240 16.99 -15.92 20.66
N ALA A 241 16.18 -14.89 20.94
CA ALA A 241 16.52 -13.89 21.94
C ALA A 241 16.65 -14.51 23.35
N GLN A 242 15.73 -15.40 23.74
CA GLN A 242 15.79 -16.10 25.02
C GLN A 242 16.99 -17.05 25.09
N TYR A 243 17.27 -17.81 24.03
CA TYR A 243 18.43 -18.69 23.93
C TYR A 243 19.74 -17.91 24.17
N ARG A 244 19.86 -16.71 23.58
CA ARG A 244 21.02 -15.83 23.81
C ARG A 244 21.11 -15.39 25.27
N ILE A 245 20.01 -15.15 25.95
CA ILE A 245 20.03 -14.83 27.39
C ILE A 245 20.56 -16.04 28.18
N ASP A 246 20.02 -17.23 27.88
CA ASP A 246 20.35 -18.46 28.61
C ASP A 246 21.79 -18.93 28.37
N HIS A 247 22.34 -18.66 27.18
CA HIS A 247 23.66 -19.10 26.75
C HIS A 247 24.68 -17.95 26.63
N ALA A 248 24.53 -16.90 27.42
CA ALA A 248 25.50 -15.80 27.53
C ALA A 248 25.89 -15.17 26.17
N SER A 249 24.88 -14.88 25.34
CA SER A 249 24.98 -14.33 23.98
C SER A 249 25.63 -15.24 22.94
N ALA A 250 25.76 -16.54 23.21
CA ALA A 250 26.13 -17.50 22.18
C ALA A 250 25.06 -17.56 21.07
N GLU A 251 25.50 -17.69 19.82
CA GLU A 251 24.61 -17.89 18.68
C GLU A 251 24.35 -19.39 18.49
N PRO A 252 23.11 -19.82 18.17
CA PRO A 252 22.83 -21.21 17.86
C PRO A 252 23.53 -21.61 16.55
N ALA A 253 23.95 -22.87 16.45
CA ALA A 253 24.51 -23.41 15.22
C ALA A 253 23.39 -23.79 14.23
N ARG A 254 22.23 -24.21 14.76
CA ARG A 254 21.07 -24.65 13.99
C ARG A 254 19.79 -24.20 14.67
N ILE A 255 18.71 -24.07 13.91
CA ILE A 255 17.39 -23.72 14.46
C ILE A 255 16.86 -24.76 15.46
N ALA A 256 17.29 -26.02 15.35
CA ALA A 256 16.99 -27.08 16.30
C ALA A 256 17.55 -26.82 17.71
N ASP A 257 18.57 -25.97 17.85
CA ASP A 257 19.14 -25.60 19.15
C ASP A 257 18.16 -24.74 19.98
N LEU A 258 17.12 -24.20 19.35
CA LEU A 258 16.06 -23.43 20.02
C LEU A 258 15.01 -24.31 20.71
N ILE A 259 15.02 -25.63 20.49
CA ILE A 259 14.08 -26.57 21.10
C ILE A 259 14.21 -26.53 22.64
N GLY A 260 13.07 -26.56 23.32
CA GLY A 260 12.99 -26.46 24.79
C GLY A 260 12.99 -25.03 25.34
N THR A 261 13.30 -24.03 24.51
CA THR A 261 13.13 -22.62 24.88
C THR A 261 11.64 -22.30 24.96
N SER A 262 11.20 -21.74 26.08
CA SER A 262 9.81 -21.33 26.27
C SER A 262 9.60 -19.92 25.72
N THR A 263 8.57 -19.75 24.89
CA THR A 263 8.11 -18.43 24.43
C THR A 263 6.60 -18.37 24.44
N GLU A 264 6.04 -17.17 24.51
CA GLU A 264 4.61 -16.97 24.32
C GLU A 264 4.23 -17.33 22.89
N MET A 265 3.51 -18.43 22.74
CA MET A 265 2.95 -18.87 21.48
C MET A 265 1.43 -18.83 21.57
N LEU A 266 0.80 -18.35 20.50
CA LEU A 266 -0.55 -18.70 20.12
C LEU A 266 -0.67 -20.23 20.07
N VAL A 267 -1.42 -20.78 21.01
CA VAL A 267 -1.91 -22.13 20.95
C VAL A 267 -3.29 -22.04 20.32
N ALA A 268 -3.37 -22.49 19.08
CA ALA A 268 -4.60 -22.57 18.33
C ALA A 268 -4.86 -24.04 18.02
N GLU A 269 -5.98 -24.57 18.49
CA GLU A 269 -6.50 -25.83 17.98
C GLU A 269 -7.02 -25.59 16.57
N PHE A 270 -6.14 -25.73 15.58
CA PHE A 270 -6.54 -25.84 14.19
C PHE A 270 -7.01 -27.26 13.93
N VAL A 271 -8.29 -27.44 13.61
CA VAL A 271 -8.72 -28.70 12.97
C VAL A 271 -8.29 -28.62 11.51
N HIS A 272 -7.11 -29.18 11.22
CA HIS A 272 -6.57 -29.29 9.88
C HIS A 272 -6.78 -30.72 9.38
N ASP A 273 -7.69 -30.94 8.45
CA ASP A 273 -7.92 -32.27 7.85
C ASP A 273 -7.02 -32.58 6.64
N GLY A 274 -5.97 -31.79 6.44
CA GLY A 274 -5.04 -31.93 5.30
C GLY A 274 -5.54 -31.31 3.99
N THR A 275 -6.81 -30.87 3.91
CA THR A 275 -7.33 -30.16 2.73
C THR A 275 -7.94 -28.78 3.04
N ASP A 276 -8.11 -28.46 4.33
CA ASP A 276 -8.91 -27.31 4.73
C ASP A 276 -8.48 -26.71 6.08
N ILE A 277 -8.68 -25.41 6.23
CA ILE A 277 -8.42 -24.66 7.47
C ILE A 277 -9.78 -24.30 8.05
N VAL A 278 -10.44 -25.24 8.74
CA VAL A 278 -11.73 -24.98 9.39
C VAL A 278 -11.68 -25.39 10.85
N GLY A 279 -11.65 -24.39 11.72
CA GLY A 279 -11.80 -24.54 13.15
C GLY A 279 -10.75 -23.73 13.88
N LEU A 280 -11.03 -22.46 14.16
CA LEU A 280 -10.40 -21.73 15.25
C LEU A 280 -11.50 -21.52 16.30
N ALA A 281 -11.55 -22.41 17.29
CA ALA A 281 -12.54 -22.31 18.38
C ALA A 281 -12.04 -21.38 19.51
N ARG A 282 -10.72 -21.34 19.74
CA ARG A 282 -10.06 -20.49 20.72
C ARG A 282 -8.60 -20.26 20.31
N CYS A 283 -8.14 -19.02 20.45
CA CYS A 283 -6.74 -18.66 20.40
C CYS A 283 -6.37 -18.14 21.79
N GLU A 284 -5.45 -18.82 22.46
CA GLU A 284 -4.88 -18.33 23.72
C GLU A 284 -3.36 -18.24 23.56
N TYR A 285 -2.76 -17.21 24.16
CA TYR A 285 -1.31 -17.12 24.27
C TYR A 285 -0.88 -17.90 25.51
N ALA A 286 0.04 -18.85 25.33
CA ALA A 286 0.64 -19.59 26.43
C ALA A 286 2.15 -19.66 26.27
N LEU A 287 2.88 -19.63 27.38
CA LEU A 287 4.29 -19.99 27.41
C LEU A 287 4.39 -21.50 27.17
N VAL A 288 4.81 -21.89 25.97
CA VAL A 288 4.97 -23.30 25.61
C VAL A 288 6.43 -23.51 25.18
N PRO A 289 7.12 -24.53 25.73
CA PRO A 289 8.42 -24.94 25.20
C PRO A 289 8.29 -25.37 23.75
N LEU A 290 9.20 -24.92 22.89
CA LEU A 290 9.27 -25.39 21.51
C LEU A 290 9.63 -26.89 21.50
N ALA A 291 8.66 -27.76 21.21
CA ALA A 291 8.88 -29.22 21.17
C ALA A 291 9.62 -29.66 19.90
N GLU A 292 9.29 -29.02 18.78
CA GLU A 292 9.90 -29.21 17.47
C GLU A 292 9.87 -27.89 16.70
N VAL A 293 10.72 -27.78 15.68
CA VAL A 293 10.72 -26.61 14.79
C VAL A 293 9.55 -26.75 13.81
N PRO A 294 8.58 -25.80 13.78
CA PRO A 294 7.44 -25.89 12.89
C PRO A 294 7.87 -25.87 11.43
N GLU A 295 7.12 -26.55 10.56
CA GLU A 295 7.27 -26.40 9.11
C GLU A 295 6.70 -25.05 8.64
N ASP A 296 7.20 -24.54 7.50
CA ASP A 296 6.56 -23.38 6.87
C ASP A 296 5.23 -23.83 6.25
N PRO A 297 4.10 -23.18 6.59
CA PRO A 297 2.78 -23.48 6.03
C PRO A 297 2.66 -23.43 4.49
N ARG A 298 3.67 -22.90 3.80
CA ARG A 298 3.77 -22.84 2.33
C ARG A 298 4.62 -23.99 1.74
N GLY A 299 5.02 -24.97 2.56
CA GLY A 299 5.79 -26.14 2.13
C GLY A 299 7.31 -25.97 2.18
N GLY A 300 7.81 -25.00 2.95
CA GLY A 300 9.23 -24.80 3.20
C GLY A 300 9.63 -25.11 4.64
N ARG A 301 10.77 -24.57 5.08
CA ARG A 301 11.28 -24.70 6.45
C ARG A 301 11.69 -23.33 6.99
N PHE A 302 11.93 -23.26 8.28
CA PHE A 302 12.61 -22.12 8.89
C PHE A 302 14.09 -22.43 9.08
N VAL A 303 14.94 -21.45 8.80
CA VAL A 303 16.40 -21.55 8.93
C VAL A 303 16.93 -20.38 9.75
N TYR A 304 18.04 -20.62 10.45
CA TYR A 304 18.79 -19.55 11.10
C TYR A 304 19.82 -19.02 10.12
N VAL A 305 19.78 -17.72 9.87
CA VAL A 305 20.73 -17.02 9.00
C VAL A 305 21.78 -16.35 9.89
N PRO A 306 23.03 -16.85 9.93
CA PRO A 306 24.04 -16.30 10.83
C PRO A 306 24.49 -14.88 10.48
N VAL A 307 24.40 -14.51 9.19
CA VAL A 307 24.88 -13.23 8.66
C VAL A 307 24.04 -12.06 9.19
N ASP A 308 22.71 -12.16 9.11
CA ASP A 308 21.79 -11.13 9.61
C ASP A 308 21.23 -11.45 11.01
N ARG A 309 21.64 -12.60 11.57
CA ARG A 309 21.28 -13.07 12.92
C ARG A 309 19.76 -13.22 13.12
N SER A 310 19.04 -13.59 12.07
CA SER A 310 17.59 -13.72 12.06
C SER A 310 17.12 -15.13 11.69
N ILE A 311 15.83 -15.39 11.94
CA ILE A 311 15.15 -16.60 11.46
C ILE A 311 14.40 -16.23 10.19
N ARG A 312 14.50 -17.08 9.16
CA ARG A 312 13.85 -16.85 7.87
C ARG A 312 13.16 -18.10 7.37
N SER A 313 12.07 -17.90 6.63
CA SER A 313 11.50 -18.95 5.80
C SER A 313 12.36 -19.19 4.55
N THR A 314 12.55 -20.46 4.18
CA THR A 314 13.18 -20.84 2.92
C THR A 314 12.39 -20.37 1.68
N VAL A 315 11.06 -20.32 1.78
CA VAL A 315 10.18 -19.83 0.70
C VAL A 315 10.38 -18.33 0.49
N ASP A 316 10.48 -17.56 1.58
CA ASP A 316 10.73 -16.12 1.48
C ASP A 316 12.13 -15.79 0.97
N LEU A 317 13.14 -16.56 1.38
CA LEU A 317 14.50 -16.44 0.86
C LEU A 317 14.54 -16.72 -0.65
N GLN A 318 13.95 -17.84 -1.09
CA GLN A 318 13.90 -18.20 -2.49
C GLN A 318 13.15 -17.17 -3.34
N LYS A 319 12.04 -16.62 -2.80
CA LYS A 319 11.30 -15.54 -3.46
C LYS A 319 12.15 -14.27 -3.56
N ALA A 320 12.81 -13.85 -2.47
CA ALA A 320 13.67 -12.68 -2.48
C ALA A 320 14.80 -12.79 -3.51
N TRP A 321 15.43 -13.97 -3.63
CA TRP A 321 16.43 -14.23 -4.66
C TRP A 321 15.86 -14.18 -6.07
N SER A 322 14.72 -14.83 -6.29
CA SER A 322 14.07 -14.84 -7.61
C SER A 322 13.64 -13.44 -8.05
N ASP A 323 13.04 -12.66 -7.16
CA ASP A 323 12.65 -11.27 -7.41
C ASP A 323 13.87 -10.42 -7.78
N ARG A 324 15.01 -10.68 -7.13
CA ARG A 324 16.26 -9.96 -7.36
C ARG A 324 16.98 -10.35 -8.65
N ILE A 325 17.03 -11.64 -8.98
CA ILE A 325 17.53 -12.11 -10.29
C ILE A 325 16.67 -11.48 -11.39
N ASN A 326 15.34 -11.55 -11.27
CA ASN A 326 14.44 -10.94 -12.23
C ASN A 326 14.69 -9.44 -12.38
N PHE A 327 14.87 -8.71 -11.28
CA PHE A 327 15.20 -7.28 -11.32
C PHE A 327 16.51 -7.02 -12.07
N LEU A 328 17.57 -7.76 -11.76
CA LEU A 328 18.89 -7.59 -12.39
C LEU A 328 18.84 -7.92 -13.88
N GLU A 329 18.21 -9.03 -14.26
CA GLU A 329 18.10 -9.47 -15.65
C GLU A 329 17.20 -8.56 -16.49
N THR A 330 15.98 -8.28 -16.00
CA THR A 330 14.96 -7.54 -16.78
C THR A 330 15.11 -6.03 -16.69
N GLY A 331 15.65 -5.51 -15.59
CA GLY A 331 15.89 -4.09 -15.39
C GLY A 331 17.27 -3.68 -15.86
N ALA A 332 18.29 -4.00 -15.05
CA ALA A 332 19.64 -3.50 -15.25
C ALA A 332 20.29 -4.02 -16.55
N VAL A 333 20.34 -5.35 -16.71
CA VAL A 333 21.03 -6.00 -17.83
C VAL A 333 20.35 -5.70 -19.16
N GLN A 334 19.02 -5.79 -19.21
CA GLN A 334 18.28 -5.45 -20.42
C GLN A 334 18.38 -3.94 -20.76
N GLY A 335 18.38 -3.06 -19.74
CA GLY A 335 18.64 -1.64 -19.91
C GLY A 335 20.00 -1.37 -20.57
N TYR A 336 21.05 -2.05 -20.07
CA TYR A 336 22.39 -1.98 -20.68
C TYR A 336 22.40 -2.45 -22.13
N LYS A 337 21.74 -3.57 -22.44
CA LYS A 337 21.65 -4.10 -23.82
C LYS A 337 20.96 -3.12 -24.76
N ASN A 338 19.91 -2.45 -24.30
CA ASN A 338 19.18 -1.48 -25.12
C ASN A 338 20.07 -0.28 -25.49
N ILE A 339 20.99 0.12 -24.61
CA ILE A 339 21.92 1.24 -24.85
C ILE A 339 23.11 0.81 -25.71
N ASN A 340 23.70 -0.34 -25.43
CA ASN A 340 24.99 -0.74 -26.02
C ASN A 340 24.89 -1.76 -27.16
N GLY A 341 23.70 -2.27 -27.46
CA GLY A 341 23.45 -3.29 -28.49
C GLY A 341 23.99 -4.69 -28.15
N ARG A 342 24.57 -4.88 -26.97
CA ARG A 342 25.11 -6.16 -26.48
C ARG A 342 24.88 -6.32 -24.98
N PHE A 343 24.90 -7.55 -24.50
CA PHE A 343 24.90 -7.82 -23.06
C PHE A 343 26.27 -7.46 -22.43
N PRO A 344 26.29 -7.10 -21.14
CA PRO A 344 27.55 -6.89 -20.42
C PRO A 344 28.27 -8.22 -20.21
N ASN A 345 29.61 -8.17 -20.18
CA ASN A 345 30.47 -9.30 -19.86
C ASN A 345 30.89 -9.32 -18.38
N THR A 346 30.85 -8.17 -17.71
CA THR A 346 31.23 -8.02 -16.30
C THR A 346 30.26 -7.08 -15.57
N TRP A 347 30.22 -7.16 -14.25
CA TRP A 347 29.47 -6.22 -13.41
C TRP A 347 29.96 -4.78 -13.62
N ASP A 348 31.26 -4.57 -13.78
CA ASP A 348 31.81 -3.22 -14.02
C ASP A 348 31.30 -2.63 -15.33
N GLU A 349 31.17 -3.42 -16.40
CA GLU A 349 30.55 -2.94 -17.65
C GLU A 349 29.11 -2.49 -17.41
N LEU A 350 28.33 -3.28 -16.66
CA LEU A 350 26.93 -2.96 -16.36
C LEU A 350 26.79 -1.63 -15.59
N LEU A 351 27.68 -1.41 -14.62
CA LEU A 351 27.62 -0.27 -13.70
C LEU A 351 28.06 1.06 -14.35
N VAL A 352 28.79 1.06 -15.47
CA VAL A 352 29.28 2.29 -16.13
C VAL A 352 28.15 3.22 -16.59
N ASN A 353 26.97 2.66 -16.88
CA ASN A 353 25.82 3.42 -17.37
C ASN A 353 24.81 3.83 -16.27
N MET A 354 25.14 3.54 -15.01
CA MET A 354 24.29 3.87 -13.85
C MET A 354 24.78 5.14 -13.16
N SER A 355 23.86 5.88 -12.54
CA SER A 355 24.22 7.00 -11.66
C SER A 355 25.03 6.52 -10.45
N PRO A 356 25.86 7.37 -9.81
CA PRO A 356 26.63 6.99 -8.63
C PRO A 356 25.77 6.41 -7.50
N GLU A 357 24.55 6.93 -7.31
CA GLU A 357 23.57 6.45 -6.34
C GLU A 357 23.09 5.02 -6.68
N GLU A 358 22.75 4.77 -7.95
CA GLU A 358 22.35 3.43 -8.44
C GLU A 358 23.50 2.43 -8.37
N VAL A 359 24.74 2.86 -8.65
CA VAL A 359 25.94 2.00 -8.51
C VAL A 359 26.14 1.61 -7.05
N LYS A 360 26.01 2.57 -6.13
CA LYS A 360 26.13 2.31 -4.70
C LYS A 360 25.05 1.32 -4.24
N ASP A 361 23.79 1.57 -4.59
CA ASP A 361 22.67 0.68 -4.25
C ASP A 361 22.86 -0.72 -4.85
N THR A 362 23.24 -0.82 -6.11
CA THR A 362 23.52 -2.10 -6.77
C THR A 362 24.71 -2.82 -6.15
N ARG A 363 25.78 -2.13 -5.75
CA ARG A 363 26.94 -2.81 -5.13
C ARG A 363 26.68 -3.24 -3.69
N GLU A 364 26.12 -2.35 -2.87
CA GLU A 364 25.91 -2.60 -1.43
C GLU A 364 24.70 -3.50 -1.20
N ASN A 365 23.60 -3.23 -1.90
CA ASN A 365 22.32 -3.89 -1.68
C ASN A 365 21.94 -4.87 -2.77
N MET A 366 22.57 -4.82 -3.96
CA MET A 366 22.32 -5.59 -5.20
C MET A 366 23.11 -6.90 -5.38
N LEU A 367 24.42 -6.86 -5.09
CA LEU A 367 25.37 -7.93 -5.43
C LEU A 367 25.71 -8.88 -4.27
N SER A 368 25.52 -8.44 -3.03
CA SER A 368 25.52 -9.29 -1.84
C SER A 368 24.10 -9.53 -1.41
N ASP A 369 23.64 -10.79 -1.35
CA ASP A 369 22.27 -11.08 -0.96
C ASP A 369 21.96 -10.80 0.53
N GLY A 370 22.98 -10.45 1.33
CA GLY A 370 22.85 -10.28 2.78
C GLY A 370 22.79 -11.60 3.56
N PHE A 371 22.84 -12.73 2.86
CA PHE A 371 22.75 -14.10 3.36
C PHE A 371 24.03 -14.90 3.08
N GLY A 372 25.12 -14.25 2.63
CA GLY A 372 26.40 -14.90 2.35
C GLY A 372 26.46 -15.58 0.98
N GLY A 373 25.56 -15.24 0.07
CA GLY A 373 25.65 -15.52 -1.36
C GLY A 373 25.96 -14.27 -2.18
N ARG A 374 26.48 -14.48 -3.38
CA ARG A 374 26.76 -13.42 -4.35
C ARG A 374 26.08 -13.70 -5.68
N TYR A 375 25.78 -12.65 -6.43
CA TYR A 375 25.25 -12.79 -7.78
C TYR A 375 26.39 -12.69 -8.80
N GLU A 376 26.44 -13.65 -9.72
CA GLU A 376 27.42 -13.70 -10.80
C GLU A 376 26.71 -13.50 -12.15
N LEU A 377 27.25 -12.59 -12.97
CA LEU A 377 26.78 -12.35 -14.32
C LEU A 377 27.41 -13.39 -15.25
N VAL A 378 26.60 -14.12 -16.01
CA VAL A 378 27.09 -15.07 -17.02
C VAL A 378 27.49 -14.29 -18.28
N PRO A 379 28.79 -14.20 -18.62
CA PRO A 379 29.28 -13.26 -19.63
C PRO A 379 28.59 -13.38 -20.98
N GLY A 380 28.12 -12.26 -21.53
CA GLY A 380 27.54 -12.18 -22.88
C GLY A 380 26.15 -12.81 -23.05
N THR A 381 25.61 -13.49 -22.02
CA THR A 381 24.28 -14.14 -22.09
C THR A 381 23.16 -13.26 -21.56
N GLY A 382 23.50 -12.30 -20.69
CA GLY A 382 22.53 -11.50 -19.95
C GLY A 382 21.85 -12.24 -18.79
N LYS A 383 22.27 -13.46 -18.47
CA LYS A 383 21.77 -14.21 -17.32
C LYS A 383 22.54 -13.87 -16.05
N VAL A 384 21.85 -13.89 -14.92
CA VAL A 384 22.43 -13.72 -13.58
C VAL A 384 22.18 -14.99 -12.77
N VAL A 385 23.24 -15.56 -12.22
CA VAL A 385 23.16 -16.73 -11.33
C VAL A 385 23.46 -16.31 -9.90
N HIS A 386 22.83 -16.97 -8.95
CA HIS A 386 23.13 -16.80 -7.53
C HIS A 386 24.07 -17.91 -7.08
N VAL A 387 25.18 -17.52 -6.46
CA VAL A 387 26.24 -18.41 -5.99
C VAL A 387 26.30 -18.29 -4.48
N LEU A 388 26.01 -19.39 -3.78
CA LEU A 388 26.08 -19.46 -2.34
C LEU A 388 27.50 -19.75 -1.89
N ASP A 389 28.12 -18.83 -1.15
CA ASP A 389 29.48 -19.00 -0.61
C ASP A 389 29.49 -19.66 0.78
N ALA A 390 28.32 -20.03 1.31
CA ALA A 390 28.16 -20.33 2.74
C ALA A 390 27.88 -21.81 3.06
N PRO A 391 28.78 -22.52 3.77
CA PRO A 391 28.62 -23.95 4.12
C PRO A 391 27.39 -24.25 4.98
N TRP A 392 26.97 -23.31 5.83
CA TRP A 392 25.82 -23.48 6.71
C TRP A 392 24.51 -23.71 5.94
N TRP A 393 24.43 -23.23 4.70
CA TRP A 393 23.25 -23.38 3.84
C TRP A 393 23.00 -24.85 3.48
N VAL A 394 24.04 -25.57 3.06
CA VAL A 394 23.95 -26.99 2.67
C VAL A 394 23.56 -27.85 3.87
N GLU A 395 24.09 -27.51 5.05
CA GLU A 395 23.77 -28.23 6.30
C GLU A 395 22.33 -28.02 6.77
N GLN A 396 21.76 -26.81 6.59
CA GLN A 396 20.41 -26.49 7.09
C GLN A 396 19.30 -26.79 6.07
N MET A 397 19.57 -26.64 4.77
CA MET A 397 18.56 -26.76 3.71
C MET A 397 18.46 -28.18 3.12
N GLY A 398 19.51 -29.00 3.32
CA GLY A 398 19.63 -30.31 2.69
C GLY A 398 20.06 -30.24 1.21
N PRO A 399 20.47 -31.38 0.62
CA PRO A 399 21.07 -31.44 -0.71
C PRO A 399 20.11 -31.06 -1.85
N GLU A 400 18.79 -31.13 -1.63
CA GLU A 400 17.79 -30.84 -2.66
C GLU A 400 17.64 -29.33 -2.94
N ALA A 401 18.00 -28.47 -1.98
CA ALA A 401 17.92 -27.01 -2.12
C ALA A 401 19.07 -26.39 -2.95
N VAL A 402 20.10 -27.18 -3.28
CA VAL A 402 21.30 -26.70 -4.00
C VAL A 402 21.08 -26.63 -5.52
N ARG A 403 20.01 -27.24 -6.05
CA ARG A 403 19.67 -27.17 -7.48
C ARG A 403 18.76 -25.98 -7.78
N TYR A 404 19.33 -24.79 -7.82
CA TYR A 404 18.78 -23.67 -8.58
C TYR A 404 19.74 -23.29 -9.73
N GLU A 405 20.24 -24.30 -10.45
CA GLU A 405 20.73 -24.07 -11.80
C GLU A 405 19.51 -23.78 -12.67
N GLY A 406 19.51 -22.61 -13.32
CA GLY A 406 18.41 -22.13 -14.15
C GLY A 406 18.12 -23.03 -15.36
N GLU A 407 17.44 -24.15 -15.14
CA GLU A 407 16.70 -24.86 -16.17
C GLU A 407 15.38 -24.10 -16.42
N ARG A 408 15.46 -23.15 -17.35
CA ARG A 408 14.35 -22.77 -18.22
C ARG A 408 14.53 -23.45 -19.56
#